data_AF-A0A221SP89-F1
#
_entry.id   AF-A0A221SP89-F1
#
_cell.length_a   1.000
_cell.length_b   1.000
_cell.length_c   1.000
_cell.angle_alpha   90.00
_cell.angle_beta   90.00
_cell.angle_gamma   90.00
#
_symmetry.space_group_name_H-M   'P 1'
#
loop_
_entity.id
_entity.type
_entity.pdbx_description
1 polymer ?
#
loop_
_entity_poly.entity_id
_entity_poly.type
_entity_poly.pdbx_seq_one_letter_code
_entity_poly.pdbx_strand_id
1 'polypeptide(L)'
;GTPGVYDVDTRALTKIIREKGTMLGRIVGAEIPKSLPPIEDPNRRNLVADVSTLSTKVYNPSGRPSICVVDCGLKNNQLRCLLSRGAAVHVVPWNHDIAEMDYD
;
A
#
# COMPACT_ATOMS: atom_id res chain seq x y z
N GLY A 1 -10.58 -12.78 5.51
CA GLY A 1 -11.65 -11.79 5.72
C GLY A 1 -11.10 -10.61 6.50
N THR A 2 -11.75 -9.45 6.46
CA THR A 2 -11.29 -8.23 7.13
C THR A 2 -12.26 -7.86 8.26
N PRO A 3 -11.80 -7.69 9.51
CA PRO A 3 -12.66 -7.31 10.62
C PRO A 3 -13.14 -5.85 10.51
N GLY A 4 -14.36 -5.59 10.99
CA GLY A 4 -14.94 -4.26 11.09
C GLY A 4 -15.74 -4.10 12.37
N VAL A 5 -15.78 -2.88 12.91
CA VAL A 5 -16.56 -2.51 14.10
C VAL A 5 -17.26 -1.19 13.82
N TYR A 6 -18.44 -0.99 14.41
CA TYR A 6 -19.23 0.23 14.32
C TYR A 6 -19.64 0.67 15.73
N ASP A 7 -20.28 1.83 15.85
CA ASP A 7 -20.69 2.41 17.15
C ASP A 7 -19.51 2.69 18.12
N VAL A 8 -18.39 3.14 17.55
CA VAL A 8 -17.20 3.58 18.30
C VAL A 8 -17.07 5.09 18.15
N ASP A 9 -16.69 5.79 19.22
CA ASP A 9 -16.33 7.21 19.15
C ASP A 9 -14.99 7.39 18.40
N THR A 10 -15.09 7.47 17.08
CA THR A 10 -13.95 7.71 16.17
C THR A 10 -13.33 9.09 16.39
N ARG A 11 -14.05 10.06 16.97
CA ARG A 11 -13.51 11.39 17.31
C ARG A 11 -12.59 11.29 18.52
N ALA A 12 -12.99 10.57 19.57
CA ALA A 12 -12.12 10.29 20.71
C ALA A 12 -10.86 9.54 20.27
N LEU A 13 -11.01 8.48 19.45
CA LEU A 13 -9.86 7.73 18.92
C LEU A 13 -8.88 8.63 18.13
N THR A 14 -9.41 9.48 17.25
CA THR A 14 -8.61 10.42 16.46
C THR A 14 -7.83 11.41 17.32
N LYS A 15 -8.42 11.91 18.41
CA LYS A 15 -7.72 12.81 19.36
C LYS A 15 -6.53 12.10 20.01
N ILE A 16 -6.73 10.87 20.50
CA ILE A 16 -5.67 10.10 21.15
C ILE A 16 -4.52 9.83 20.17
N ILE A 17 -4.81 9.41 18.93
CA ILE A 17 -3.78 9.19 17.89
C ILE A 17 -3.03 10.48 17.57
N ARG A 18 -3.74 11.61 17.43
CA ARG A 18 -3.09 12.89 17.12
C ARG A 18 -2.16 13.37 18.23
N GLU A 19 -2.54 13.17 19.49
CA GLU A 19 -1.75 13.61 20.65
C GLU A 19 -0.55 12.72 20.95
N LYS A 20 -0.69 11.40 20.75
CA LYS A 20 0.36 10.41 21.06
C LYS A 20 1.22 10.01 19.85
N GLY A 21 0.82 10.37 18.64
CA GLY A 21 1.43 9.92 17.40
C GLY A 21 0.97 8.51 16.98
N THR A 22 1.77 7.84 16.15
CA THR A 22 1.48 6.47 15.71
C THR A 22 1.40 5.52 16.90
N MET A 23 0.29 4.79 17.00
CA MET A 23 0.06 3.80 18.06
C MET A 23 -0.31 2.45 17.46
N LEU A 24 0.12 1.38 18.11
CA LEU A 24 -0.34 0.03 17.83
C LEU A 24 -1.73 -0.19 18.42
N GLY A 25 -2.59 -0.91 17.71
CA GLY A 25 -3.96 -1.23 18.13
C GLY A 25 -4.42 -2.58 17.59
N ARG A 26 -5.45 -3.17 18.21
CA ARG A 26 -6.05 -4.45 17.82
C ARG A 26 -7.55 -4.41 18.08
N ILE A 27 -8.34 -4.95 17.15
CA ILE A 27 -9.76 -5.27 17.39
C ILE A 27 -9.81 -6.67 17.99
N VAL A 28 -10.46 -6.82 19.14
CA VAL A 28 -10.71 -8.11 19.79
C VAL A 28 -12.21 -8.40 19.78
N GLY A 29 -12.56 -9.68 19.67
CA GLY A 29 -13.95 -10.11 19.75
C GLY A 29 -14.55 -9.91 21.14
N ALA A 30 -15.84 -10.24 21.29
CA ALA A 30 -16.56 -10.10 22.55
C ALA A 30 -15.91 -10.90 23.70
N GLU A 31 -15.39 -12.08 23.40
CA GLU A 31 -14.59 -12.86 24.35
C GLU A 31 -13.12 -12.47 24.22
N ILE A 32 -12.62 -11.74 25.22
CA ILE A 32 -11.21 -11.37 25.30
C ILE A 32 -10.44 -12.56 25.89
N PRO A 33 -9.49 -13.16 25.15
CA PRO A 33 -8.65 -14.24 25.68
C PRO A 33 -7.87 -13.78 26.92
N LYS A 34 -7.69 -14.69 27.89
CA LYS A 34 -6.95 -14.41 29.13
C LYS A 34 -5.50 -13.98 28.90
N SER A 35 -4.89 -14.42 27.81
CA SER A 35 -3.60 -13.91 27.34
C SER A 35 -3.72 -13.51 25.87
N LEU A 36 -3.23 -12.31 25.58
CA LEU A 36 -3.08 -11.81 24.22
C LEU A 36 -1.58 -11.67 23.94
N PRO A 37 -1.10 -12.11 22.76
CA PRO A 37 0.26 -11.82 22.37
C PRO A 37 0.44 -10.30 22.20
N PRO A 38 1.67 -9.79 22.35
CA PRO A 38 1.98 -8.41 22.02
C PRO A 38 1.46 -8.02 20.64
N ILE A 39 1.12 -6.74 20.47
CA ILE A 39 0.76 -6.24 19.14
C ILE A 39 2.05 -6.15 18.34
N GLU A 40 2.07 -6.83 17.19
CA GLU A 40 3.18 -6.75 16.26
C GLU A 40 3.21 -5.37 15.61
N ASP A 41 4.40 -4.76 15.52
CA ASP A 41 4.59 -3.51 14.80
C ASP A 41 4.83 -3.80 13.30
N PRO A 42 3.87 -3.48 12.41
CA PRO A 42 4.01 -3.75 10.99
C PRO A 42 5.14 -2.94 10.33
N ASN A 43 5.63 -1.87 10.96
CA ASN A 43 6.72 -1.07 10.41
C ASN A 43 8.10 -1.75 10.55
N ARG A 44 8.18 -2.88 11.28
CA ARG A 44 9.41 -3.67 11.42
C ARG A 44 9.70 -4.57 10.23
N ARG A 45 8.76 -4.69 9.29
CA ARG A 45 8.86 -5.51 8.07
C ARG A 45 8.77 -4.63 6.83
N ASN A 46 9.26 -5.14 5.70
CA ASN A 46 9.18 -4.44 4.42
C ASN A 46 7.77 -4.55 3.83
N LEU A 47 6.88 -3.64 4.24
CA LEU A 47 5.50 -3.58 3.75
C LEU A 47 5.40 -3.39 2.24
N VAL A 48 6.40 -2.73 1.64
CA VAL A 48 6.46 -2.52 0.19
C VAL A 48 6.62 -3.85 -0.55
N ALA A 49 7.45 -4.76 -0.03
CA ALA A 49 7.61 -6.09 -0.62
C ALA A 49 6.33 -6.94 -0.56
N ASP A 50 5.50 -6.74 0.46
CA ASP A 50 4.23 -7.49 0.61
C ASP A 50 3.15 -7.05 -0.39
N VAL A 51 3.22 -5.82 -0.90
CA VAL A 51 2.17 -5.22 -1.74
C VAL A 51 2.59 -4.95 -3.18
N SER A 52 3.89 -4.97 -3.47
CA SER A 52 4.44 -4.81 -4.81
C SER A 52 3.95 -5.90 -5.76
N THR A 53 3.81 -5.58 -7.04
CA THR A 53 3.69 -6.57 -8.11
C THR A 53 4.85 -7.56 -8.07
N LEU A 54 4.55 -8.83 -8.37
CA LEU A 54 5.53 -9.92 -8.42
C LEU A 54 6.29 -9.97 -9.74
N SER A 55 5.74 -9.35 -10.79
CA SER A 55 6.33 -9.32 -12.13
C SER A 55 5.99 -8.03 -12.85
N THR A 56 6.83 -7.69 -13.83
CA THR A 56 6.63 -6.51 -14.67
C THR A 56 5.37 -6.62 -15.50
N LYS A 57 4.59 -5.54 -15.57
CA LYS A 57 3.39 -5.42 -16.41
C LYS A 57 3.45 -4.15 -17.23
N VAL A 58 3.15 -4.26 -18.53
CA VAL A 58 3.13 -3.12 -19.45
C VAL A 58 1.69 -2.79 -19.80
N TYR A 59 1.32 -1.53 -19.68
CA TYR A 59 0.01 -0.99 -20.01
C TYR A 59 0.15 0.04 -21.13
N ASN A 60 -0.77 0.00 -22.11
CA ASN A 60 -0.76 0.89 -23.27
C ASN A 60 0.62 0.93 -23.98
N PRO A 61 1.12 -0.21 -24.50
CA PRO A 61 2.50 -0.32 -25.01
C PRO A 61 2.82 0.58 -26.20
N SER A 62 1.81 1.03 -26.95
CA SER A 62 1.95 2.01 -28.04
C SER A 62 1.86 3.47 -27.58
N GLY A 63 1.64 3.70 -26.28
CA GLY A 63 1.50 5.01 -25.68
C GLY A 63 2.81 5.77 -25.59
N ARG A 64 2.72 7.09 -25.43
CA ARG A 64 3.85 7.98 -25.11
C ARG A 64 3.44 9.09 -24.14
N PRO A 65 4.34 9.51 -23.25
CA PRO A 65 5.69 8.96 -23.03
C PRO A 65 5.68 7.54 -22.43
N SER A 66 6.81 6.85 -22.48
CA SER A 66 7.09 5.60 -21.75
C SER A 66 7.50 5.92 -20.32
N ILE A 67 6.77 5.40 -19.34
CA ILE A 67 6.96 5.69 -17.92
C ILE A 67 7.19 4.39 -17.16
N CYS A 68 8.35 4.27 -16.51
CA CYS A 68 8.62 3.20 -15.55
C CYS A 68 8.04 3.58 -14.17
N VAL A 69 7.20 2.71 -13.61
CA VAL A 69 6.59 2.85 -12.29
C VAL A 69 7.11 1.73 -11.39
N VAL A 70 7.94 2.10 -10.42
CA VAL A 70 8.35 1.18 -9.34
C VAL A 70 7.18 1.00 -8.38
N ASP A 71 6.68 -0.23 -8.28
CA ASP A 71 5.48 -0.53 -7.51
C ASP A 71 5.78 -0.67 -6.02
N CYS A 72 5.58 0.42 -5.28
CA CYS A 72 5.64 0.44 -3.82
C CYS A 72 4.26 0.38 -3.14
N GLY A 73 3.25 -0.18 -3.82
CA GLY A 73 1.84 -0.09 -3.44
C GLY A 73 1.06 0.87 -4.33
N LEU A 74 1.28 0.77 -5.64
CA LEU A 74 0.65 1.59 -6.67
C LEU A 74 -0.88 1.51 -6.58
N LYS A 75 -1.51 2.67 -6.43
CA LYS A 75 -2.97 2.76 -6.50
C LYS A 75 -3.43 2.75 -7.95
N ASN A 76 -4.47 1.97 -8.26
CA ASN A 76 -5.06 1.89 -9.59
C ASN A 76 -5.42 3.25 -10.23
N ASN A 77 -5.74 4.27 -9.43
CA ASN A 77 -6.04 5.58 -9.99
C ASN A 77 -4.81 6.30 -10.56
N GLN A 78 -3.62 6.10 -9.98
CA GLN A 78 -2.39 6.68 -10.50
C GLN A 78 -2.10 6.08 -11.89
N LEU A 79 -2.22 4.75 -12.02
CA LEU A 79 -2.14 4.06 -13.31
C LEU A 79 -3.16 4.60 -14.32
N ARG A 80 -4.44 4.69 -13.94
CA ARG A 80 -5.49 5.25 -14.82
C ARG A 80 -5.18 6.67 -15.27
N CYS A 81 -4.66 7.52 -14.39
CA CYS A 81 -4.30 8.89 -14.73
C CYS A 81 -3.17 8.95 -15.76
N LEU A 82 -2.14 8.10 -15.65
CA LEU A 82 -1.06 8.02 -16.64
C LEU A 82 -1.58 7.53 -17.99
N LEU A 83 -2.35 6.44 -17.99
CA LEU A 83 -2.93 5.88 -19.22
C LEU A 83 -3.89 6.86 -19.91
N SER A 84 -4.70 7.61 -19.15
CA SER A 84 -5.61 8.63 -19.71
C SER A 84 -4.89 9.77 -20.42
N ARG A 85 -3.59 9.97 -20.12
CA ARG A 85 -2.73 10.97 -20.78
C ARG A 85 -1.96 10.38 -21.97
N GLY A 86 -2.26 9.14 -22.35
CA GLY A 86 -1.65 8.46 -23.49
C GLY A 86 -0.32 7.77 -23.19
N ALA A 87 0.16 7.76 -21.94
CA ALA A 87 1.45 7.16 -21.60
C ALA A 87 1.46 5.63 -21.76
N ALA A 88 2.61 5.08 -22.15
CA ALA A 88 2.95 3.67 -21.93
C ALA A 88 3.48 3.52 -20.51
N VAL A 89 2.95 2.57 -19.74
CA VAL A 89 3.30 2.45 -18.31
C VAL A 89 3.84 1.05 -18.02
N HIS A 90 5.10 0.99 -17.61
CA HIS A 90 5.80 -0.22 -17.19
C HIS A 90 5.78 -0.29 -15.66
N VAL A 91 4.88 -1.08 -15.09
CA VAL A 91 4.82 -1.29 -13.65
C VAL A 91 5.78 -2.43 -13.29
N VAL A 92 6.83 -2.13 -12.52
CA VAL A 92 7.88 -3.09 -12.16
C VAL A 92 7.86 -3.38 -10.64
N PRO A 93 8.36 -4.54 -10.19
CA PRO A 93 8.53 -4.83 -8.77
C PRO A 93 9.37 -3.76 -8.04
N TRP A 94 9.13 -3.57 -6.74
CA TRP A 94 9.85 -2.59 -5.90
C TRP A 94 11.38 -2.73 -5.92
N ASN A 95 11.88 -3.94 -6.13
CA ASN A 95 13.30 -4.30 -6.16
C ASN A 95 13.82 -4.55 -7.58
N HIS A 96 13.07 -4.13 -8.61
CA HIS A 96 13.51 -4.24 -9.98
C HIS A 96 14.67 -3.29 -10.26
N ASP A 97 15.69 -3.77 -10.98
CA ASP A 97 16.77 -2.91 -11.45
C ASP A 97 16.26 -2.08 -12.63
N ILE A 98 16.23 -0.76 -12.45
CA ILE A 98 15.74 0.21 -13.45
C ILE A 98 16.86 0.89 -14.23
N ALA A 99 18.12 0.56 -13.95
CA ALA A 99 19.27 1.24 -14.55
C ALA A 99 19.36 1.03 -16.07
N GLU A 100 18.96 -0.14 -16.56
CA GLU A 100 19.04 -0.52 -17.98
C GLU A 100 17.67 -0.49 -18.70
N MET A 101 16.63 0.04 -18.06
CA MET A 101 15.31 0.15 -18.69
C MET A 101 15.24 1.39 -19.59
N ASP A 102 14.61 1.22 -20.75
CA ASP A 102 14.31 2.30 -21.68
C ASP A 102 12.95 2.94 -21.33
N TYR A 103 12.99 4.18 -20.85
CA TYR A 103 11.83 5.03 -20.52
C TYR A 103 12.18 6.50 -20.80
N ASP A 104 11.17 7.34 -20.98
CA ASP A 104 11.32 8.78 -21.28
C ASP A 104 11.60 9.62 -20.02
#